data_AF-A0A7C2DF41-F1
#
_entry.id   AF-A0A7C2DF41-F1
#
_cell.length_a   1.000
_cell.length_b   1.000
_cell.length_c   1.000
_cell.angle_alpha   90.00
_cell.angle_beta   90.00
_cell.angle_gamma   90.00
#
_symmetry.space_group_name_H-M   'P 1'
#
loop_
_entity.id
_entity.type
_entity.pdbx_description
1 polymer ?
#
loop_
_entity_poly.entity_id
_entity_poly.type
_entity_poly.pdbx_seq_one_letter_code
_entity_poly.pdbx_strand_id
1 'polypeptide(L)'
;MTVTGDPLVLADLRQRIAARGMVPFAEFMEVALYHPDGGYYTAREGRLGARGDYYTSPHVHPVFGALVAEQAWQVWQILGRPSPFVVGEVGGGAGLLAADPQRERRQVAMVDVHGNVATHTGVQCIAFAGHRSGEGYSVQANLMTKATVWDAMAEAYEQTKGDLAERMMAALEAAEGEGGDLRGRQSAAMVVANLQASGPSWVDRRIDLRVDDHPEPLTELRRLLRVRRAYDEWDAAEALLQESDVTPEKIEAAKRRFAEAPDLMPDNPEGLFWFACALAKVGQVDAALPLLRQVYDVQPIWRELPPRLMDAGLLPQDSALLQRLMEAR
;
A
#
# COMPACT_ATOMS: atom_id res chain seq x y z
N MET A 1 -26.99 -24.97 9.07
CA MET A 1 -25.73 -24.32 9.50
C MET A 1 -25.83 -23.98 10.97
N THR A 2 -24.80 -24.29 11.74
CA THR A 2 -24.70 -23.89 13.15
C THR A 2 -24.09 -22.48 13.20
N VAL A 3 -24.78 -21.51 13.78
CA VAL A 3 -24.25 -20.14 13.91
C VAL A 3 -23.38 -20.07 15.15
N THR A 4 -22.09 -19.77 14.97
CA THR A 4 -21.10 -19.60 16.04
C THR A 4 -20.85 -18.11 16.29
N GLY A 5 -20.84 -17.70 17.56
CA GLY A 5 -20.60 -16.32 17.98
C GLY A 5 -21.01 -16.12 19.44
N ASP A 6 -20.69 -14.95 20.00
CA ASP A 6 -21.15 -14.61 21.36
C ASP A 6 -22.69 -14.42 21.37
N PRO A 7 -23.43 -14.99 22.35
CA PRO A 7 -24.88 -14.89 22.37
C PRO A 7 -25.44 -13.46 22.41
N LEU A 8 -24.74 -12.51 23.03
CA LEU A 8 -25.17 -11.11 23.13
C LEU A 8 -24.97 -10.38 21.81
N VAL A 9 -23.80 -10.55 21.19
CA VAL A 9 -23.50 -10.06 19.82
C VAL A 9 -24.50 -10.60 18.80
N LEU A 10 -24.79 -11.90 18.86
CA LEU A 10 -25.77 -12.55 17.99
C LEU A 10 -27.20 -12.05 18.23
N ALA A 11 -27.55 -11.63 19.44
CA ALA A 11 -28.86 -11.05 19.75
C ALA A 11 -29.00 -9.63 19.19
N ASP A 12 -28.01 -8.74 19.41
CA ASP A 12 -28.01 -7.37 18.89
C ASP A 12 -28.05 -7.37 17.34
N LEU A 13 -27.17 -8.14 16.69
CA LEU A 13 -27.15 -8.27 15.24
C LEU A 13 -28.50 -8.77 14.67
N ARG A 14 -29.14 -9.75 15.33
CA ARG A 14 -30.49 -10.22 14.92
C ARG A 14 -31.55 -9.14 15.11
N GLN A 15 -31.49 -8.37 16.19
CA GLN A 15 -32.43 -7.28 16.44
C GLN A 15 -32.29 -6.16 15.40
N ARG A 16 -31.05 -5.77 15.05
CA ARG A 16 -30.77 -4.79 13.99
C ARG A 16 -31.27 -5.26 12.64
N ILE A 17 -31.01 -6.53 12.29
CA ILE A 17 -31.48 -7.12 11.02
C ILE A 17 -33.01 -7.17 10.96
N ALA A 18 -33.67 -7.59 12.05
CA ALA A 18 -35.12 -7.64 12.12
C ALA A 18 -35.78 -6.25 12.04
N ALA A 19 -35.12 -5.20 12.54
CA ALA A 19 -35.63 -3.83 12.54
C ALA A 19 -35.35 -3.05 11.25
N ARG A 20 -34.25 -3.35 10.54
CA ARG A 20 -33.73 -2.50 9.44
C ARG A 20 -33.48 -3.23 8.11
N GLY A 21 -33.61 -4.57 8.07
CA GLY A 21 -33.22 -5.38 6.91
C GLY A 21 -31.73 -5.74 6.94
N MET A 22 -31.09 -5.85 5.77
CA MET A 22 -29.67 -6.21 5.71
C MET A 22 -28.79 -5.14 6.36
N VAL A 23 -28.01 -5.52 7.37
CA VAL A 23 -26.96 -4.66 7.94
C VAL A 23 -25.72 -4.63 7.04
N PRO A 24 -25.06 -3.47 6.85
CA PRO A 24 -23.77 -3.41 6.18
C PRO A 24 -22.72 -4.26 6.89
N PHE A 25 -21.77 -4.82 6.12
CA PHE A 25 -20.67 -5.61 6.69
C PHE A 25 -19.83 -4.81 7.70
N ALA A 26 -19.68 -3.49 7.52
CA ALA A 26 -19.02 -2.61 8.48
C ALA A 26 -19.74 -2.58 9.85
N GLU A 27 -21.07 -2.43 9.87
CA GLU A 27 -21.86 -2.44 11.13
C GLU A 27 -21.82 -3.84 11.78
N PHE A 28 -21.83 -4.91 10.97
CA PHE A 28 -21.62 -6.27 11.47
C PHE A 28 -20.26 -6.42 12.18
N MET A 29 -19.18 -5.96 11.54
CA MET A 29 -17.83 -6.03 12.08
C MET A 29 -17.67 -5.15 13.33
N GLU A 30 -18.25 -3.95 13.35
CA GLU A 30 -18.21 -3.05 14.50
C GLU A 30 -18.85 -3.70 15.74
N VAL A 31 -20.04 -4.28 15.60
CA VAL A 31 -20.72 -4.98 16.71
C VAL A 31 -19.96 -6.26 17.09
N ALA A 32 -19.47 -7.04 16.13
CA ALA A 32 -18.72 -8.27 16.41
C ALA A 32 -17.38 -8.00 17.14
N LEU A 33 -16.73 -6.87 16.86
CA LEU A 33 -15.46 -6.49 17.46
C LEU A 33 -15.59 -5.70 18.77
N TYR A 34 -16.62 -4.85 18.89
CA TYR A 34 -16.68 -3.81 19.93
C TYR A 34 -18.01 -3.72 20.72
N HIS A 35 -18.98 -4.63 20.54
CA HIS A 35 -20.18 -4.66 21.40
C HIS A 35 -19.77 -4.67 22.89
N PRO A 36 -20.29 -3.79 23.75
CA PRO A 36 -19.74 -3.55 25.09
C PRO A 36 -19.59 -4.84 25.92
N ASP A 37 -20.62 -5.68 25.94
CA ASP A 37 -20.66 -6.88 26.80
C ASP A 37 -20.31 -8.21 26.08
N GLY A 38 -20.03 -8.18 24.77
CA GLY A 38 -19.87 -9.41 23.96
C GLY A 38 -18.89 -9.34 22.79
N GLY A 39 -18.42 -8.14 22.44
CA GLY A 39 -17.51 -7.89 21.34
C GLY A 39 -16.12 -8.47 21.59
N TYR A 40 -15.42 -8.79 20.49
CA TYR A 40 -14.11 -9.44 20.53
C TYR A 40 -13.10 -8.71 21.43
N TYR A 41 -12.92 -7.40 21.26
CA TYR A 41 -11.93 -6.61 22.00
C TYR A 41 -12.42 -6.07 23.35
N THR A 42 -13.73 -6.12 23.62
CA THR A 42 -14.37 -5.46 24.77
C THR A 42 -14.78 -6.43 25.87
N ALA A 43 -15.26 -7.63 25.51
CA ALA A 43 -15.94 -8.52 26.46
C ALA A 43 -15.04 -9.48 27.26
N ARG A 44 -13.77 -9.61 26.86
CA ARG A 44 -12.83 -10.57 27.49
C ARG A 44 -11.43 -10.00 27.57
N GLU A 45 -10.97 -9.74 28.79
CA GLU A 45 -9.54 -9.53 29.08
C GLU A 45 -8.74 -10.77 28.65
N GLY A 46 -7.54 -10.55 28.10
CA GLY A 46 -6.57 -11.62 27.82
C GLY A 46 -6.67 -12.32 26.46
N ARG A 47 -7.46 -11.83 25.49
CA ARG A 47 -7.39 -12.32 24.08
C ARG A 47 -6.07 -11.99 23.38
N LEU A 48 -5.33 -11.03 23.89
CA LEU A 48 -3.96 -10.72 23.50
C LEU A 48 -3.02 -11.27 24.57
N GLY A 49 -2.03 -12.08 24.17
CA GLY A 49 -1.07 -12.69 25.10
C GLY A 49 -0.81 -14.17 24.85
N ALA A 50 0.10 -14.76 25.63
CA ALA A 50 0.53 -16.17 25.48
C ALA A 50 -0.58 -17.23 25.74
N ARG A 51 -1.77 -16.81 26.16
CA ARG A 51 -2.97 -17.66 26.35
C ARG A 51 -4.20 -17.10 25.62
N GLY A 52 -4.00 -16.08 24.79
CA GLY A 52 -5.06 -15.42 24.03
C GLY A 52 -5.17 -15.95 22.60
N ASP A 53 -6.18 -15.46 21.90
CA ASP A 53 -6.44 -15.76 20.49
C ASP A 53 -5.33 -15.19 19.57
N TYR A 54 -4.64 -14.12 19.99
CA TYR A 54 -3.50 -13.52 19.28
C TYR A 54 -2.26 -13.34 20.16
N TYR A 55 -1.13 -13.88 19.71
CA TYR A 55 0.18 -13.70 20.34
C TYR A 55 1.06 -12.80 19.47
N THR A 56 1.16 -11.53 19.85
CA THR A 56 1.87 -10.48 19.09
C THR A 56 3.19 -10.07 19.76
N SER A 57 4.09 -9.40 19.02
CA SER A 57 5.44 -9.04 19.50
C SER A 57 5.51 -8.37 20.90
N PRO A 58 4.61 -7.44 21.29
CA PRO A 58 4.57 -6.91 22.67
C PRO A 58 4.40 -7.97 23.76
N HIS A 59 3.73 -9.08 23.43
CA HIS A 59 3.42 -10.18 24.35
C HIS A 59 4.46 -11.30 24.34
N VAL A 60 5.35 -11.34 23.34
CA VAL A 60 6.43 -12.34 23.27
C VAL A 60 7.38 -12.17 24.45
N HIS A 61 7.75 -10.92 24.74
CA HIS A 61 8.58 -10.53 25.86
C HIS A 61 8.43 -9.00 26.03
N PRO A 62 8.58 -8.44 27.25
CA PRO A 62 8.65 -6.97 27.48
C PRO A 62 9.73 -6.22 26.70
N VAL A 63 10.48 -6.93 25.83
CA VAL A 63 11.54 -6.43 24.97
C VAL A 63 11.05 -5.70 23.74
N PHE A 64 9.88 -6.08 23.19
CA PHE A 64 9.33 -5.34 22.06
C PHE A 64 8.75 -4.01 22.54
N GLY A 65 8.11 -4.05 23.72
CA GLY A 65 7.96 -2.88 24.58
C GLY A 65 9.30 -2.17 24.66
N ALA A 66 10.34 -2.77 25.24
CA ALA A 66 11.66 -2.17 25.27
C ALA A 66 12.39 -2.14 23.91
N LEU A 67 11.80 -1.70 22.78
CA LEU A 67 12.48 -1.41 21.50
C LEU A 67 12.05 -0.11 20.76
N VAL A 68 10.91 0.52 21.09
CA VAL A 68 10.30 1.64 20.31
C VAL A 68 10.43 3.06 20.92
N ALA A 69 10.68 3.25 22.21
CA ALA A 69 10.69 4.57 22.88
C ALA A 69 11.96 4.94 23.66
N GLU A 70 13.04 4.16 23.61
CA GLU A 70 14.34 4.85 23.41
C GLU A 70 14.46 5.31 21.99
N GLN A 71 13.84 4.62 21.03
CA GLN A 71 13.83 5.13 19.67
C GLN A 71 13.02 6.44 19.59
N ALA A 72 11.86 6.54 20.25
CA ALA A 72 11.15 7.81 20.44
C ALA A 72 11.89 8.82 21.35
N TRP A 73 12.66 8.38 22.36
CA TRP A 73 13.52 9.27 23.18
C TRP A 73 14.69 9.83 22.38
N GLN A 74 15.30 9.02 21.53
CA GLN A 74 16.39 9.40 20.63
C GLN A 74 15.86 10.39 19.59
N VAL A 75 14.68 10.12 19.00
CA VAL A 75 13.95 11.10 18.18
C VAL A 75 13.68 12.39 18.96
N TRP A 76 13.19 12.32 20.20
CA TRP A 76 13.02 13.52 21.04
C TRP A 76 14.31 14.31 21.26
N GLN A 77 15.45 13.64 21.51
CA GLN A 77 16.74 14.30 21.66
C GLN A 77 17.23 14.93 20.35
N ILE A 78 17.09 14.21 19.24
CA ILE A 78 17.40 14.65 17.88
C ILE A 78 16.60 15.91 17.51
N LEU A 79 15.31 15.94 17.84
CA LEU A 79 14.42 17.08 17.59
C LEU A 79 14.69 18.31 18.48
N GLY A 80 15.80 18.34 19.22
CA GLY A 80 16.16 19.45 20.09
C GLY A 80 15.39 19.48 21.42
N ARG A 81 14.85 18.33 21.85
CA ARG A 81 14.08 18.16 23.10
C ARG A 81 12.83 19.06 23.17
N PRO A 82 11.93 19.00 22.17
CA PRO A 82 10.72 19.84 22.15
C PRO A 82 9.82 19.58 23.36
N SER A 83 9.08 20.61 23.76
CA SER A 83 8.10 20.54 24.85
C SER A 83 6.86 21.37 24.49
N PRO A 84 5.66 20.76 24.39
CA PRO A 84 5.40 19.33 24.58
C PRO A 84 5.96 18.45 23.43
N PHE A 85 6.23 17.19 23.74
CA PHE A 85 6.50 16.12 22.77
C PHE A 85 5.44 15.04 22.96
N VAL A 86 4.72 14.69 21.90
CA VAL A 86 3.58 13.77 21.96
C VAL A 86 3.89 12.53 21.15
N VAL A 87 3.96 11.37 21.81
CA VAL A 87 4.04 10.06 21.16
C VAL A 87 2.62 9.49 21.12
N GLY A 88 2.04 9.41 19.92
CA GLY A 88 0.73 8.80 19.71
C GLY A 88 0.86 7.31 19.39
N GLU A 89 0.49 6.44 20.33
CA GLU A 89 0.47 4.99 20.12
C GLU A 89 -0.96 4.52 19.80
N VAL A 90 -1.21 4.13 18.55
CA VAL A 90 -2.53 3.65 18.11
C VAL A 90 -2.69 2.18 18.49
N GLY A 91 -3.35 1.91 19.62
CA GLY A 91 -3.70 0.56 20.06
C GLY A 91 -2.55 -0.22 20.73
N GLY A 92 -1.63 0.48 21.39
CA GLY A 92 -0.46 -0.14 22.03
C GLY A 92 -0.28 0.23 23.51
N GLY A 93 0.83 -0.22 24.09
CA GLY A 93 0.99 -0.49 25.52
C GLY A 93 2.03 0.37 26.25
N ALA A 94 3.07 -0.26 26.80
CA ALA A 94 3.94 0.38 27.79
C ALA A 94 5.44 0.04 27.66
N GLY A 95 6.28 1.09 27.61
CA GLY A 95 7.66 1.05 28.12
C GLY A 95 8.75 0.72 27.11
N LEU A 96 9.28 1.78 26.48
CA LEU A 96 9.90 1.79 25.17
C LEU A 96 11.37 1.32 24.91
N LEU A 97 12.27 1.13 25.90
CA LEU A 97 13.71 1.57 25.89
C LEU A 97 14.51 1.16 27.14
N ALA A 98 15.87 1.24 27.06
CA ALA A 98 16.96 0.77 27.92
C ALA A 98 16.81 -0.59 28.65
N ALA A 99 15.65 -1.23 28.61
CA ALA A 99 15.33 -2.45 29.34
C ALA A 99 15.37 -3.72 28.46
N ASP A 100 16.00 -3.68 27.28
CA ASP A 100 16.23 -4.85 26.43
C ASP A 100 17.56 -5.56 26.78
N PRO A 101 17.54 -6.70 27.50
CA PRO A 101 18.75 -7.49 27.79
C PRO A 101 19.29 -8.27 26.57
N GLN A 102 18.52 -8.33 25.49
CA GLN A 102 18.84 -8.94 24.20
C GLN A 102 19.10 -7.91 23.09
N ARG A 103 19.33 -6.62 23.40
CA ARG A 103 19.55 -5.57 22.38
C ARG A 103 20.63 -5.94 21.37
N GLU A 104 21.64 -6.69 21.79
CA GLU A 104 22.69 -7.17 20.88
C GLU A 104 22.19 -8.16 19.81
N ARG A 105 20.98 -8.71 19.91
CA ARG A 105 20.34 -9.59 18.91
C ARG A 105 19.31 -8.86 18.05
N ARG A 106 19.35 -7.53 18.01
CA ARG A 106 18.34 -6.69 17.35
C ARG A 106 18.96 -5.79 16.29
N GLN A 107 18.19 -5.56 15.25
CA GLN A 107 18.48 -4.57 14.20
C GLN A 107 17.21 -3.75 14.01
N VAL A 108 17.34 -2.42 14.09
CA VAL A 108 16.23 -1.45 14.03
C VAL A 108 16.74 -0.17 13.37
N ALA A 109 15.90 0.47 12.57
CA ALA A 109 16.07 1.86 12.12
C ALA A 109 14.77 2.63 12.35
N MET A 110 14.90 3.93 12.59
CA MET A 110 13.82 4.89 12.37
C MET A 110 14.34 6.14 11.66
N VAL A 111 13.45 6.76 10.89
CA VAL A 111 13.65 8.04 10.23
C VAL A 111 12.47 8.93 10.64
N ASP A 112 12.74 10.15 11.09
CA ASP A 112 11.67 11.09 11.45
C ASP A 112 11.22 11.97 10.26
N VAL A 113 10.17 12.76 10.47
CA VAL A 113 9.60 13.66 9.45
C VAL A 113 10.52 14.81 9.03
N HIS A 114 11.64 15.01 9.72
CA HIS A 114 12.69 15.98 9.38
C HIS A 114 13.89 15.31 8.69
N GLY A 115 13.80 14.00 8.42
CA GLY A 115 14.87 13.23 7.78
C GLY A 115 16.01 12.84 8.70
N ASN A 116 15.87 13.02 10.02
CA ASN A 116 16.88 12.55 10.95
C ASN A 116 16.81 11.02 11.06
N VAL A 117 17.97 10.37 11.10
CA VAL A 117 18.08 8.91 11.06
C VAL A 117 18.71 8.39 12.34
N ALA A 118 18.15 7.31 12.85
CA ALA A 118 18.69 6.56 13.98
C ALA A 118 18.66 5.06 13.68
N THR A 119 19.75 4.39 14.04
CA THR A 119 19.98 2.98 13.72
C THR A 119 20.60 2.23 14.89
N HIS A 120 20.27 0.94 14.98
CA HIS A 120 20.95 -0.01 15.85
C HIS A 120 21.15 -1.32 15.09
N THR A 121 22.31 -1.95 15.29
CA THR A 121 22.60 -3.32 14.85
C THR A 121 23.48 -3.94 15.90
N GLY A 122 22.91 -4.88 16.65
CA GLY A 122 23.59 -5.51 17.77
C GLY A 122 24.66 -6.51 17.36
N VAL A 123 25.67 -6.70 18.21
CA VAL A 123 26.85 -7.53 17.91
C VAL A 123 26.58 -9.05 17.89
N GLN A 124 25.36 -9.47 18.27
CA GLN A 124 24.84 -10.84 18.19
C GLN A 124 23.78 -11.02 17.09
N CYS A 125 23.57 -10.04 16.21
CA CYS A 125 22.92 -10.29 14.92
C CYS A 125 23.74 -11.32 14.13
N ILE A 126 23.08 -12.17 13.32
CA ILE A 126 23.78 -13.21 12.57
C ILE A 126 24.76 -12.53 11.59
N ALA A 127 25.96 -13.10 11.50
CA ALA A 127 27.11 -12.50 10.81
C ALA A 127 26.79 -12.00 9.39
N PHE A 128 27.54 -10.98 8.97
CA PHE A 128 27.16 -10.08 7.89
C PHE A 128 25.83 -9.38 8.20
N ALA A 129 25.83 -8.70 9.35
CA ALA A 129 24.82 -7.73 9.76
C ALA A 129 25.43 -6.34 9.89
N GLY A 130 24.73 -5.34 9.36
CA GLY A 130 25.16 -3.96 9.32
C GLY A 130 24.08 -3.04 8.76
N HIS A 131 24.40 -1.75 8.70
CA HIS A 131 23.51 -0.73 8.18
C HIS A 131 24.31 0.45 7.61
N ARG A 132 23.65 1.22 6.75
CA ARG A 132 24.04 2.58 6.37
C ARG A 132 22.88 3.54 6.64
N SER A 133 23.24 4.80 6.78
CA SER A 133 22.31 5.92 6.95
C SER A 133 22.86 7.13 6.21
N GLY A 134 21.99 7.85 5.53
CA GLY A 134 22.30 9.13 4.90
C GLY A 134 21.18 10.14 5.13
N GLU A 135 21.09 11.15 4.29
CA GLU A 135 20.09 12.21 4.42
C GLU A 135 18.66 11.66 4.19
N GLY A 136 17.87 11.56 5.27
CA GLY A 136 16.49 11.09 5.20
C GLY A 136 16.29 9.60 4.92
N TYR A 137 17.30 8.74 5.12
CA TYR A 137 17.13 7.29 4.89
C TYR A 137 18.07 6.40 5.72
N SER A 138 17.67 5.14 5.93
CA SER A 138 18.55 4.05 6.34
C SER A 138 18.30 2.79 5.53
N VAL A 139 19.36 2.01 5.31
CA VAL A 139 19.31 0.65 4.78
C VAL A 139 19.97 -0.28 5.78
N GLN A 140 19.39 -1.46 5.99
CA GLN A 140 19.84 -2.42 7.00
C GLN A 140 19.74 -3.84 6.46
N ALA A 141 20.69 -4.69 6.84
CA ALA A 141 20.65 -6.11 6.53
C ALA A 141 21.36 -6.95 7.60
N ASN A 142 20.97 -8.22 7.73
CA ASN A 142 21.58 -9.25 8.58
C ASN A 142 21.41 -10.62 7.94
N LEU A 143 22.23 -11.62 8.31
CA LEU A 143 22.22 -12.94 7.66
C LEU A 143 22.49 -12.83 6.13
N MET A 144 23.26 -11.83 5.71
CA MET A 144 23.62 -11.65 4.31
C MET A 144 24.70 -12.65 3.87
N THR A 145 24.85 -12.82 2.56
CA THR A 145 25.98 -13.56 1.97
C THR A 145 27.32 -12.81 2.05
N LYS A 146 27.29 -11.47 2.13
CA LYS A 146 28.47 -10.60 2.24
C LYS A 146 28.21 -9.39 3.14
N ALA A 147 29.28 -8.79 3.65
CA ALA A 147 29.23 -7.52 4.39
C ALA A 147 29.07 -6.26 3.49
N THR A 148 29.14 -6.39 2.16
CA THR A 148 29.03 -5.28 1.21
C THR A 148 27.59 -4.91 0.86
N VAL A 149 26.61 -5.74 1.25
CA VAL A 149 25.21 -5.60 0.82
C VAL A 149 24.60 -4.25 1.19
N TRP A 150 24.72 -3.80 2.45
CA TRP A 150 24.13 -2.52 2.88
C TRP A 150 24.85 -1.29 2.31
N ASP A 151 26.09 -1.44 1.84
CA ASP A 151 26.81 -0.39 1.11
C ASP A 151 26.24 -0.26 -0.31
N ALA A 152 26.07 -1.39 -1.01
CA ALA A 152 25.42 -1.43 -2.33
C ALA A 152 23.97 -0.89 -2.30
N MET A 153 23.21 -1.22 -1.26
CA MET A 153 21.87 -0.67 -1.03
C MET A 153 21.86 0.86 -0.93
N ALA A 154 22.80 1.43 -0.16
CA ALA A 154 22.92 2.86 0.06
C ALA A 154 23.34 3.60 -1.21
N GLU A 155 24.38 3.09 -1.88
CA GLU A 155 24.88 3.65 -3.15
C GLU A 155 23.79 3.66 -4.23
N ALA A 156 23.02 2.57 -4.36
CA ALA A 156 21.89 2.52 -5.30
C ALA A 156 20.76 3.50 -4.93
N TYR A 157 20.43 3.64 -3.64
CA TYR A 157 19.43 4.60 -3.16
C TYR A 157 19.83 6.06 -3.41
N GLU A 158 21.12 6.39 -3.30
CA GLU A 158 21.66 7.73 -3.51
C GLU A 158 21.85 8.08 -4.99
N GLN A 159 22.25 7.12 -5.82
CA GLN A 159 22.51 7.35 -7.26
C GLN A 159 21.22 7.29 -8.11
N THR A 160 20.19 6.57 -7.65
CA THR A 160 18.92 6.43 -8.38
C THR A 160 18.12 7.74 -8.36
N LYS A 161 17.73 8.19 -9.55
CA LYS A 161 16.82 9.32 -9.75
C LYS A 161 15.39 8.82 -9.83
N GLY A 162 14.45 9.61 -9.31
CA GLY A 162 13.01 9.30 -9.35
C GLY A 162 12.33 9.63 -8.03
N ASP A 163 11.13 9.07 -7.85
CA ASP A 163 10.40 9.13 -6.59
C ASP A 163 11.04 8.23 -5.51
N LEU A 164 10.52 8.30 -4.28
CA LEU A 164 10.97 7.48 -3.16
C LEU A 164 10.84 5.97 -3.45
N ALA A 165 9.79 5.55 -4.18
CA ALA A 165 9.53 4.15 -4.49
C ALA A 165 10.58 3.56 -5.43
N GLU A 166 11.02 4.32 -6.44
CA GLU A 166 12.08 3.89 -7.35
C GLU A 166 13.41 3.73 -6.61
N ARG A 167 13.74 4.68 -5.75
CA ARG A 167 14.97 4.64 -4.94
C ARG A 167 14.96 3.47 -3.96
N MET A 168 13.83 3.19 -3.32
CA MET A 168 13.64 2.00 -2.48
C MET A 168 13.74 0.70 -3.30
N MET A 169 13.15 0.64 -4.50
CA MET A 169 13.22 -0.53 -5.37
C MET A 169 14.66 -0.82 -5.80
N ALA A 170 15.40 0.20 -6.24
CA ALA A 170 16.80 0.09 -6.63
C ALA A 170 17.71 -0.36 -5.47
N ALA A 171 17.44 0.11 -4.24
CA ALA A 171 18.17 -0.35 -3.05
C ALA A 171 17.96 -1.86 -2.80
N LEU A 172 16.72 -2.36 -2.91
CA LEU A 172 16.42 -3.78 -2.75
C LEU A 172 17.08 -4.64 -3.84
N GLU A 173 17.05 -4.19 -5.10
CA GLU A 173 17.67 -4.89 -6.22
C GLU A 173 19.20 -4.91 -6.13
N ALA A 174 19.82 -3.82 -5.68
CA ALA A 174 21.25 -3.78 -5.38
C ALA A 174 21.61 -4.74 -4.23
N ALA A 175 20.73 -4.90 -3.23
CA ALA A 175 20.93 -5.87 -2.16
C ALA A 175 20.99 -7.31 -2.69
N GLU A 176 20.02 -7.68 -3.54
CA GLU A 176 19.92 -9.01 -4.14
C GLU A 176 21.07 -9.26 -5.14
N GLY A 177 21.38 -8.26 -5.98
CA GLY A 177 22.50 -8.32 -6.93
C GLY A 177 23.87 -8.44 -6.27
N GLU A 178 24.07 -7.83 -5.10
CA GLU A 178 25.29 -8.00 -4.30
C GLU A 178 25.34 -9.36 -3.57
N GLY A 179 24.24 -10.12 -3.58
CA GLY A 179 24.17 -11.51 -3.13
C GLY A 179 23.10 -11.80 -2.07
N GLY A 180 22.42 -10.77 -1.55
CA GLY A 180 21.23 -10.89 -0.70
C GLY A 180 21.39 -11.73 0.58
N ASP A 181 20.24 -12.20 1.07
CA ASP A 181 20.12 -13.09 2.24
C ASP A 181 20.69 -14.48 1.96
N LEU A 182 21.42 -15.04 2.92
CA LEU A 182 22.05 -16.36 2.82
C LEU A 182 21.04 -17.51 2.60
N ARG A 183 19.77 -17.30 2.95
CA ARG A 183 18.67 -18.26 2.74
C ARG A 183 18.08 -18.21 1.33
N GLY A 184 18.47 -17.24 0.51
CA GLY A 184 17.80 -16.88 -0.73
C GLY A 184 16.62 -15.93 -0.49
N ARG A 185 15.70 -15.89 -1.45
CA ARG A 185 14.57 -14.95 -1.51
C ARG A 185 13.23 -15.71 -1.48
N GLN A 186 12.22 -15.07 -0.90
CA GLN A 186 10.86 -15.64 -0.81
C GLN A 186 9.78 -14.56 -0.86
N SER A 187 9.99 -13.42 -0.19
CA SER A 187 9.00 -12.35 -0.11
C SER A 187 9.63 -10.96 -0.23
N ALA A 188 8.81 -9.99 -0.62
CA ALA A 188 9.18 -8.59 -0.71
C ALA A 188 7.95 -7.70 -0.48
N ALA A 189 8.14 -6.52 0.10
CA ALA A 189 7.06 -5.56 0.32
C ALA A 189 7.57 -4.12 0.27
N MET A 190 6.68 -3.19 -0.10
CA MET A 190 6.94 -1.76 -0.12
C MET A 190 5.70 -1.01 0.38
N VAL A 191 5.91 -0.05 1.28
CA VAL A 191 4.89 0.89 1.72
C VAL A 191 5.42 2.32 1.57
N VAL A 192 4.66 3.19 0.90
CA VAL A 192 4.93 4.62 0.79
C VAL A 192 3.64 5.37 1.14
N ALA A 193 3.75 6.31 2.07
CA ALA A 193 2.61 7.09 2.58
C ALA A 193 2.84 8.60 2.43
N ASN A 194 1.74 9.35 2.46
CA ASN A 194 1.75 10.81 2.53
C ASN A 194 2.36 11.29 3.86
N LEU A 195 3.10 12.42 3.82
CA LEU A 195 3.68 13.04 5.00
C LEU A 195 2.62 13.62 5.96
N GLN A 196 1.50 14.10 5.40
CA GLN A 196 0.35 14.60 6.15
C GLN A 196 -0.78 13.59 6.03
N ALA A 197 -1.37 13.21 7.16
CA ALA A 197 -2.53 12.34 7.17
C ALA A 197 -3.78 13.12 6.72
N SER A 198 -4.45 12.64 5.68
CA SER A 198 -5.79 13.08 5.28
C SER A 198 -6.88 12.52 6.22
N GLY A 199 -6.54 11.48 6.99
CA GLY A 199 -7.38 10.88 8.03
C GLY A 199 -7.64 9.39 7.77
N PRO A 200 -8.25 9.02 6.62
CA PRO A 200 -8.42 7.63 6.24
C PRO A 200 -7.08 7.00 5.82
N SER A 201 -6.59 6.03 6.59
CA SER A 201 -5.27 5.42 6.38
C SER A 201 -5.07 4.71 5.02
N TRP A 202 -6.15 4.33 4.35
CA TRP A 202 -6.13 3.76 3.00
C TRP A 202 -6.02 4.81 1.88
N VAL A 203 -6.30 6.08 2.17
CA VAL A 203 -6.05 7.21 1.25
C VAL A 203 -4.60 7.67 1.39
N ASP A 204 -4.06 7.63 2.61
CA ASP A 204 -2.71 8.10 2.89
C ASP A 204 -1.60 7.15 2.42
N ARG A 205 -1.89 5.86 2.20
CA ARG A 205 -0.95 4.89 1.59
C ARG A 205 -1.01 4.97 0.06
N ARG A 206 -0.13 5.76 -0.53
CA ARG A 206 0.05 5.82 -2.00
C ARG A 206 0.52 4.50 -2.60
N ILE A 207 1.38 3.78 -1.87
CA ILE A 207 1.90 2.47 -2.28
C ILE A 207 1.80 1.54 -1.07
N ASP A 208 1.18 0.39 -1.27
CA ASP A 208 1.14 -0.73 -0.31
C ASP A 208 1.15 -2.01 -1.14
N LEU A 209 2.35 -2.52 -1.40
CA LEU A 209 2.61 -3.62 -2.31
C LEU A 209 3.28 -4.77 -1.56
N ARG A 210 2.81 -5.99 -1.81
CA ARG A 210 3.29 -7.20 -1.15
C ARG A 210 3.39 -8.36 -2.13
N VAL A 211 4.50 -9.08 -2.05
CA VAL A 211 4.70 -10.41 -2.62
C VAL A 211 5.06 -11.30 -1.44
N ASP A 212 4.06 -11.99 -0.89
CA ASP A 212 4.23 -12.76 0.36
C ASP A 212 4.93 -14.11 0.15
N ASP A 213 4.88 -14.68 -1.06
CA ASP A 213 5.61 -15.89 -1.47
C ASP A 213 5.82 -15.92 -3.00
N HIS A 214 7.06 -15.86 -3.47
CA HIS A 214 7.46 -16.02 -4.89
C HIS A 214 8.96 -16.35 -5.01
N PRO A 215 9.42 -17.17 -5.97
CA PRO A 215 10.86 -17.41 -6.20
C PRO A 215 11.62 -16.17 -6.68
N GLU A 216 10.95 -15.20 -7.30
CA GLU A 216 11.52 -13.93 -7.78
C GLU A 216 10.70 -12.75 -7.20
N PRO A 217 10.75 -12.46 -5.89
CA PRO A 217 9.80 -11.54 -5.26
C PRO A 217 10.09 -10.07 -5.59
N LEU A 218 11.35 -9.68 -5.83
CA LEU A 218 11.68 -8.32 -6.27
C LEU A 218 11.24 -8.04 -7.72
N THR A 219 11.38 -9.02 -8.62
CA THR A 219 10.85 -8.91 -9.99
C THR A 219 9.35 -8.69 -10.00
N GLU A 220 8.61 -9.43 -9.17
CA GLU A 220 7.17 -9.23 -9.02
C GLU A 220 6.83 -7.92 -8.30
N LEU A 221 7.59 -7.49 -7.30
CA LEU A 221 7.39 -6.20 -6.65
C LEU A 221 7.59 -5.03 -7.64
N ARG A 222 8.60 -5.09 -8.51
CA ARG A 222 8.81 -4.11 -9.59
C ARG A 222 7.70 -4.17 -10.65
N ARG A 223 7.15 -5.36 -10.95
CA ARG A 223 5.96 -5.48 -11.81
C ARG A 223 4.76 -4.79 -11.16
N LEU A 224 4.49 -5.06 -9.88
CA LEU A 224 3.40 -4.43 -9.13
C LEU A 224 3.58 -2.90 -8.99
N LEU A 225 4.81 -2.40 -8.85
CA LEU A 225 5.10 -0.97 -8.83
C LEU A 225 4.77 -0.29 -10.18
N ARG A 226 5.11 -0.93 -11.31
CA ARG A 226 4.69 -0.45 -12.64
C ARG A 226 3.17 -0.45 -12.80
N VAL A 227 2.51 -1.52 -12.36
CA VAL A 227 1.03 -1.60 -12.34
C VAL A 227 0.43 -0.45 -11.53
N ARG A 228 0.90 -0.20 -10.31
CA ARG A 228 0.39 0.90 -9.47
C ARG A 228 0.59 2.26 -10.12
N ARG A 229 1.74 2.50 -10.77
CA ARG A 229 1.99 3.76 -11.50
C ARG A 229 1.09 3.92 -12.74
N ALA A 230 0.76 2.84 -13.44
CA ALA A 230 -0.18 2.89 -14.56
C ALA A 230 -1.59 3.34 -14.09
N TYR A 231 -2.07 2.81 -12.97
CA TYR A 231 -3.33 3.28 -12.37
C TYR A 231 -3.24 4.73 -11.88
N ASP A 232 -2.15 5.16 -11.23
CA ASP A 232 -1.97 6.59 -10.84
C ASP A 232 -2.06 7.55 -12.05
N GLU A 233 -1.50 7.17 -13.21
CA GLU A 233 -1.57 7.97 -14.44
C GLU A 233 -2.93 7.89 -15.15
N TRP A 234 -3.62 6.75 -15.11
CA TRP A 234 -5.00 6.61 -15.61
C TRP A 234 -6.00 7.42 -14.78
N ASP A 235 -5.93 7.33 -13.45
CA ASP A 235 -6.77 8.11 -12.53
C ASP A 235 -6.56 9.62 -12.75
N ALA A 236 -5.31 10.04 -12.95
CA ALA A 236 -4.98 11.43 -13.26
C ALA A 236 -5.47 11.88 -14.65
N ALA A 237 -5.43 11.01 -15.66
CA ALA A 237 -5.96 11.27 -16.99
C ALA A 237 -7.49 11.36 -17.00
N GLU A 238 -8.18 10.47 -16.26
CA GLU A 238 -9.64 10.49 -16.15
C GLU A 238 -10.13 11.71 -15.37
N ALA A 239 -9.47 12.09 -14.27
CA ALA A 239 -9.85 13.26 -13.47
C ALA A 239 -9.95 14.55 -14.31
N LEU A 240 -9.01 14.76 -15.24
CA LEU A 240 -9.01 15.90 -16.18
C LEU A 240 -10.22 15.93 -17.13
N LEU A 241 -10.88 14.78 -17.34
CA LEU A 241 -12.03 14.60 -18.23
C LEU A 241 -13.37 14.49 -17.47
N GLN A 242 -13.34 14.39 -16.13
CA GLN A 242 -14.54 14.41 -15.28
C GLN A 242 -14.96 15.82 -14.83
N GLU A 243 -14.09 16.83 -14.96
CA GLU A 243 -14.39 18.21 -14.58
C GLU A 243 -15.54 18.82 -15.42
N SER A 244 -16.34 19.70 -14.82
CA SER A 244 -17.51 20.33 -15.46
C SER A 244 -17.18 21.24 -16.66
N ASP A 245 -15.90 21.59 -16.85
CA ASP A 245 -15.38 22.44 -17.92
C ASP A 245 -14.14 21.78 -18.53
N VAL A 246 -14.36 20.85 -19.47
CA VAL A 246 -13.31 20.12 -20.18
C VAL A 246 -12.85 20.95 -21.37
N THR A 247 -11.71 21.62 -21.21
CA THR A 247 -11.10 22.41 -22.29
C THR A 247 -10.23 21.54 -23.22
N PRO A 248 -9.93 21.98 -24.45
CA PRO A 248 -9.02 21.27 -25.36
C PRO A 248 -7.64 20.99 -24.73
N GLU A 249 -7.14 21.89 -23.89
CA GLU A 249 -5.86 21.74 -23.20
C GLU A 249 -5.89 20.61 -22.17
N LYS A 250 -7.02 20.40 -21.48
CA LYS A 250 -7.23 19.26 -20.57
C LYS A 250 -7.29 17.94 -21.33
N ILE A 251 -7.96 17.91 -22.49
CA ILE A 251 -8.02 16.74 -23.37
C ILE A 251 -6.60 16.33 -23.82
N GLU A 252 -5.79 17.29 -24.27
CA GLU A 252 -4.41 17.00 -24.67
C GLU A 252 -3.49 16.67 -23.48
N ALA A 253 -3.76 17.20 -22.28
CA ALA A 253 -3.07 16.76 -21.07
C ALA A 253 -3.42 15.32 -20.68
N ALA A 254 -4.69 14.93 -20.76
CA ALA A 254 -5.16 13.57 -20.51
C ALA A 254 -4.58 12.57 -21.53
N LYS A 255 -4.52 12.93 -22.82
CA LYS A 255 -3.85 12.13 -23.86
C LYS A 255 -2.35 11.95 -23.60
N ARG A 256 -1.64 12.98 -23.13
CA ARG A 256 -0.21 12.85 -22.75
C ARG A 256 -0.02 11.91 -21.56
N ARG A 257 -0.80 12.08 -20.50
CA ARG A 257 -0.82 11.19 -19.32
C ARG A 257 -1.07 9.74 -19.71
N PHE A 258 -2.08 9.52 -20.55
CA PHE A 258 -2.38 8.20 -21.08
C PHE A 258 -1.24 7.63 -21.93
N ALA A 259 -0.55 8.43 -22.75
CA ALA A 259 0.54 7.94 -23.60
C ALA A 259 1.73 7.35 -22.82
N GLU A 260 1.90 7.73 -21.54
CA GLU A 260 2.95 7.19 -20.66
C GLU A 260 2.55 5.84 -20.01
N ALA A 261 1.27 5.46 -20.04
CA ALA A 261 0.76 4.29 -19.33
C ALA A 261 0.84 2.92 -20.07
N PRO A 262 0.69 2.82 -21.41
CA PRO A 262 0.88 1.56 -22.15
C PRO A 262 2.25 0.89 -21.93
N ASP A 263 3.31 1.68 -21.76
CA ASP A 263 4.66 1.15 -21.46
C ASP A 263 4.75 0.51 -20.06
N LEU A 264 3.82 0.85 -19.15
CA LEU A 264 3.76 0.32 -17.79
C LEU A 264 2.92 -0.95 -17.67
N MET A 265 1.89 -1.12 -18.51
CA MET A 265 0.99 -2.30 -18.54
C MET A 265 0.56 -2.68 -19.98
N PRO A 266 1.47 -3.16 -20.85
CA PRO A 266 1.18 -3.40 -22.26
C PRO A 266 0.12 -4.47 -22.52
N ASP A 267 -0.01 -5.46 -21.63
CA ASP A 267 -0.95 -6.59 -21.76
C ASP A 267 -2.33 -6.33 -21.13
N ASN A 268 -2.61 -5.12 -20.59
CA ASN A 268 -3.89 -4.83 -19.94
C ASN A 268 -4.85 -4.01 -20.83
N PRO A 269 -5.89 -4.62 -21.41
CA PRO A 269 -6.87 -3.90 -22.22
C PRO A 269 -7.78 -2.97 -21.40
N GLU A 270 -7.86 -3.13 -20.06
CA GLU A 270 -8.78 -2.35 -19.22
C GLU A 270 -8.52 -0.84 -19.28
N GLY A 271 -7.27 -0.40 -19.12
CA GLY A 271 -6.95 1.04 -19.12
C GLY A 271 -7.16 1.69 -20.48
N LEU A 272 -6.86 0.96 -21.57
CA LEU A 272 -7.17 1.40 -22.93
C LEU A 272 -8.69 1.60 -23.12
N PHE A 273 -9.50 0.69 -22.57
CA PHE A 273 -10.96 0.74 -22.65
C PHE A 273 -11.53 1.93 -21.87
N TRP A 274 -11.18 2.09 -20.59
CA TRP A 274 -11.71 3.17 -19.77
C TRP A 274 -11.32 4.56 -20.30
N PHE A 275 -10.07 4.73 -20.75
CA PHE A 275 -9.65 5.99 -21.37
C PHE A 275 -10.40 6.28 -22.68
N ALA A 276 -10.68 5.27 -23.49
CA ALA A 276 -11.50 5.43 -24.69
C ALA A 276 -12.95 5.82 -24.36
N CYS A 277 -13.54 5.26 -23.30
CA CYS A 277 -14.85 5.69 -22.79
C CYS A 277 -14.83 7.15 -22.30
N ALA A 278 -13.78 7.56 -21.58
CA ALA A 278 -13.62 8.95 -21.14
C ALA A 278 -13.49 9.92 -22.33
N LEU A 279 -12.70 9.58 -23.35
CA LEU A 279 -12.61 10.35 -24.60
C LEU A 279 -13.96 10.44 -25.32
N ALA A 280 -14.69 9.32 -25.44
CA ALA A 280 -16.01 9.30 -26.08
C ALA A 280 -17.02 10.19 -25.35
N LYS A 281 -17.00 10.19 -24.02
CA LYS A 281 -17.85 11.03 -23.16
C LYS A 281 -17.64 12.54 -23.38
N VAL A 282 -16.40 12.96 -23.67
CA VAL A 282 -16.07 14.36 -24.00
C VAL A 282 -16.11 14.66 -25.51
N GLY A 283 -16.75 13.79 -26.30
CA GLY A 283 -16.95 13.98 -27.74
C GLY A 283 -15.73 13.63 -28.63
N GLN A 284 -14.62 13.17 -28.06
CA GLN A 284 -13.41 12.76 -28.79
C GLN A 284 -13.55 11.33 -29.37
N VAL A 285 -14.68 11.02 -30.00
CA VAL A 285 -15.03 9.67 -30.46
C VAL A 285 -13.99 9.12 -31.45
N ASP A 286 -13.50 9.93 -32.38
CA ASP A 286 -12.53 9.49 -33.39
C ASP A 286 -11.17 9.11 -32.78
N ALA A 287 -10.83 9.66 -31.60
CA ALA A 287 -9.64 9.26 -30.84
C ALA A 287 -9.88 8.02 -29.96
N ALA A 288 -11.13 7.75 -29.58
CA ALA A 288 -11.51 6.57 -28.80
C ALA A 288 -11.55 5.28 -29.63
N LEU A 289 -12.02 5.33 -30.88
CA LEU A 289 -12.21 4.14 -31.72
C LEU A 289 -10.94 3.29 -31.95
N PRO A 290 -9.75 3.85 -32.22
CA PRO A 290 -8.52 3.06 -32.36
C PRO A 290 -8.10 2.33 -31.08
N LEU A 291 -8.43 2.89 -29.91
CA LEU A 291 -8.15 2.26 -28.62
C LEU A 291 -9.12 1.11 -28.36
N LEU A 292 -10.43 1.32 -28.57
CA LEU A 292 -11.44 0.27 -28.46
C LEU A 292 -11.16 -0.90 -29.42
N ARG A 293 -10.68 -0.61 -30.64
CA ARG A 293 -10.21 -1.65 -31.55
C ARG A 293 -9.14 -2.54 -30.90
N GLN A 294 -8.07 -1.96 -30.35
CA GLN A 294 -7.00 -2.73 -29.70
C GLN A 294 -7.53 -3.59 -28.55
N VAL A 295 -8.39 -3.00 -27.70
CA VAL A 295 -9.09 -3.72 -26.62
C VAL A 295 -9.84 -4.93 -27.15
N TYR A 296 -10.64 -4.75 -28.20
CA TYR A 296 -11.50 -5.79 -28.73
C TYR A 296 -10.78 -6.85 -29.58
N ASP A 297 -9.64 -6.49 -30.18
CA ASP A 297 -8.76 -7.43 -30.89
C ASP A 297 -8.03 -8.35 -29.89
N VAL A 298 -7.69 -7.84 -28.70
CA VAL A 298 -7.06 -8.61 -27.60
C VAL A 298 -8.10 -9.41 -26.80
N GLN A 299 -9.24 -8.81 -26.44
CA GLN A 299 -10.33 -9.45 -25.68
C GLN A 299 -11.71 -9.01 -26.23
N PRO A 300 -12.34 -9.79 -27.13
CA PRO A 300 -13.61 -9.42 -27.76
C PRO A 300 -14.79 -9.18 -26.80
N ILE A 301 -14.75 -9.76 -25.59
CA ILE A 301 -15.82 -9.66 -24.58
C ILE A 301 -16.08 -8.23 -24.10
N TRP A 302 -15.11 -7.32 -24.21
CA TRP A 302 -15.26 -5.91 -23.81
C TRP A 302 -16.30 -5.15 -24.65
N ARG A 303 -16.70 -5.66 -25.83
CA ARG A 303 -17.82 -5.11 -26.63
C ARG A 303 -19.17 -5.15 -25.88
N GLU A 304 -19.31 -5.99 -24.86
CA GLU A 304 -20.50 -6.09 -24.02
C GLU A 304 -20.63 -4.96 -22.98
N LEU A 305 -19.57 -4.17 -22.77
CA LEU A 305 -19.49 -3.18 -21.69
C LEU A 305 -20.06 -1.78 -22.07
N PRO A 306 -19.81 -1.20 -23.26
CA PRO A 306 -20.41 0.08 -23.67
C PRO A 306 -21.93 0.22 -23.47
N PRO A 307 -22.81 -0.75 -23.82
CA PRO A 307 -24.24 -0.61 -23.55
C PRO A 307 -24.55 -0.55 -22.04
N ARG A 308 -23.86 -1.36 -21.23
CA ARG A 308 -24.03 -1.36 -19.75
C ARG A 308 -23.55 -0.04 -19.13
N LEU A 309 -22.53 0.59 -19.71
CA LEU A 309 -22.07 1.91 -19.28
C LEU A 309 -23.06 3.02 -19.64
N MET A 310 -23.79 2.91 -20.74
CA MET A 310 -24.90 3.81 -21.03
C MET A 310 -26.05 3.59 -20.04
N ASP A 311 -26.46 2.34 -19.80
CA ASP A 311 -27.50 2.01 -18.81
C ASP A 311 -27.16 2.52 -17.41
N ALA A 312 -25.88 2.49 -17.03
CA ALA A 312 -25.37 3.04 -15.77
C ALA A 312 -25.20 4.57 -15.75
N GLY A 313 -25.45 5.27 -16.86
CA GLY A 313 -25.27 6.73 -16.99
C GLY A 313 -23.81 7.20 -17.06
N LEU A 314 -22.85 6.28 -17.29
CA LEU A 314 -21.42 6.57 -17.39
C LEU A 314 -21.00 7.01 -18.79
N LEU A 315 -21.74 6.59 -19.82
CA LEU A 315 -21.64 7.08 -21.20
C LEU A 315 -22.92 7.86 -21.60
N PRO A 316 -22.83 8.80 -22.57
CA PRO A 316 -23.99 9.52 -23.09
C PRO A 316 -25.05 8.57 -23.66
N GLN A 317 -26.32 8.86 -23.39
CA GLN A 317 -27.47 8.11 -23.90
C GLN A 317 -27.73 8.46 -25.39
N ASP A 318 -26.88 7.92 -26.26
CA ASP A 318 -26.89 8.12 -27.72
C ASP A 318 -26.66 6.78 -28.44
N SER A 319 -27.69 6.31 -29.15
CA SER A 319 -27.64 5.04 -29.89
C SER A 319 -26.69 5.06 -31.08
N ALA A 320 -26.45 6.22 -31.70
CA ALA A 320 -25.49 6.35 -32.80
C ALA A 320 -24.05 6.30 -32.26
N LEU A 321 -23.79 6.94 -31.11
CA LEU A 321 -22.53 6.79 -30.38
C LEU A 321 -22.30 5.32 -30.00
N LEU A 322 -23.31 4.65 -29.40
CA LEU A 322 -23.21 3.25 -28.99
C LEU A 322 -22.78 2.35 -30.15
N GLN A 323 -23.47 2.48 -31.29
CA GLN A 323 -23.15 1.71 -32.48
C GLN A 323 -21.71 1.93 -32.93
N ARG A 324 -21.25 3.20 -32.99
CA ARG A 324 -19.85 3.52 -33.34
C ARG A 324 -18.84 2.87 -32.39
N LEU A 325 -19.08 2.93 -31.07
CA LEU A 325 -18.18 2.35 -30.07
C LEU A 325 -18.14 0.82 -30.11
N MET A 326 -19.26 0.15 -30.40
CA MET A 326 -19.31 -1.32 -30.53
C MET A 326 -18.72 -1.81 -31.86
N GLU A 327 -18.89 -1.04 -32.94
CA GLU A 327 -18.39 -1.33 -34.29
C GLU A 327 -16.93 -0.90 -34.51
N ALA A 328 -16.18 -0.53 -33.46
CA ALA A 328 -14.74 -0.31 -33.56
C ALA A 328 -14.02 -1.55 -34.11
N ARG A 329 -13.25 -1.35 -35.19
CA ARG A 329 -12.73 -2.37 -36.11
C ARG A 329 -11.33 -2.06 -36.61
#